data_AF-A0A7G3V0H9-F1
#
_entry.id   AF-A0A7G3V0H9-F1
#
_cell.length_a   1.000
_cell.length_b   1.000
_cell.length_c   1.000
_cell.angle_alpha   90.00
_cell.angle_beta   90.00
_cell.angle_gamma   90.00
#
_symmetry.space_group_name_H-M   'P 1'
#
loop_
_entity.id
_entity.type
_entity.pdbx_description
1 polymer ?
#
loop_
_entity_poly.entity_id
_entity_poly.type
_entity_poly.pdbx_seq_one_letter_code
_entity_poly.pdbx_strand_id
1 'polypeptide(L)'
;SGLLLLLGLDFSAMIFPVVHIGAIAVSFLFVVMMFHIQIAETHEEVLRYLLVSGIIGLILWWEMFFILDNETIPLLPATSLRYTVHAGKVRSWTNLETLGNLLYTYYSVWFLVPSLILLV
;
A
#
# COMPACT_ATOMS: atom_id res chain seq x y z
N SER A 1 4.88 6.35 -2.25
CA SER A 1 5.16 6.39 -3.70
C SER A 1 6.62 6.12 -4.06
N GLY A 2 7.60 6.77 -3.42
CA GLY A 2 9.02 6.56 -3.74
C GLY A 2 9.51 5.10 -3.64
N LEU A 3 9.04 4.35 -2.64
CA LEU A 3 9.37 2.92 -2.50
C LEU A 3 8.84 2.08 -3.67
N LEU A 4 7.63 2.35 -4.17
CA LEU A 4 7.06 1.63 -5.32
C LEU A 4 7.85 1.90 -6.61
N LEU A 5 8.39 3.12 -6.76
CA LEU A 5 9.25 3.47 -7.88
C LEU A 5 10.58 2.70 -7.80
N LEU A 6 11.18 2.58 -6.61
CA LEU A 6 12.37 1.74 -6.40
C LEU A 6 12.11 0.26 -6.66
N LEU A 7 10.89 -0.22 -6.44
CA LEU A 7 10.47 -1.59 -6.75
C LEU A 7 10.20 -1.82 -8.25
N GLY A 8 10.26 -0.76 -9.07
CA GLY A 8 10.02 -0.83 -10.52
C GLY A 8 8.54 -0.81 -10.91
N LEU A 9 7.64 -0.37 -10.01
CA LEU A 9 6.19 -0.27 -10.25
C LEU A 9 5.77 1.17 -10.59
N ASP A 10 6.19 1.65 -11.76
CA ASP A 10 6.03 3.06 -12.17
C ASP A 10 4.57 3.52 -12.18
N PHE A 11 3.66 2.74 -12.77
CA PHE A 11 2.25 3.11 -12.87
C PHE A 11 1.59 3.24 -11.49
N SER A 12 1.81 2.25 -10.61
CA SER A 12 1.25 2.30 -9.26
C SER A 12 1.86 3.44 -8.44
N ALA A 13 3.14 3.75 -8.64
CA ALA A 13 3.81 4.84 -7.96
C ALA A 13 3.20 6.20 -8.32
N MET A 14 2.72 6.38 -9.55
CA MET A 14 2.09 7.61 -10.02
C MET A 14 0.62 7.73 -9.60
N ILE A 15 -0.15 6.62 -9.56
CA ILE A 15 -1.56 6.68 -9.15
C ILE A 15 -1.74 6.82 -7.63
N PHE A 16 -0.80 6.30 -6.83
CA PHE A 16 -0.86 6.37 -5.37
C PHE A 16 -1.00 7.80 -4.84
N PRO A 17 -0.12 8.78 -5.18
CA PRO A 17 -0.26 10.16 -4.72
C PRO A 17 -1.46 10.86 -5.35
N VAL A 18 -1.83 10.56 -6.60
CA VAL A 18 -3.00 11.18 -7.25
C VAL A 18 -4.29 10.89 -6.49
N VAL A 19 -4.53 9.62 -6.15
CA VAL A 19 -5.77 9.22 -5.47
C VAL A 19 -5.67 9.41 -3.95
N HIS A 20 -4.62 8.91 -3.31
CA HIS A 20 -4.54 8.92 -1.84
C HIS A 20 -4.23 10.30 -1.28
N ILE A 21 -3.26 11.00 -1.87
CA ILE A 21 -2.89 12.34 -1.40
C ILE A 21 -3.79 13.39 -2.06
N GLY A 22 -3.95 13.32 -3.38
CA GLY A 22 -4.68 14.33 -4.15
C GLY A 22 -6.19 14.34 -3.94
N ALA A 23 -6.83 13.18 -3.78
CA ALA A 23 -8.27 13.09 -3.57
C ALA A 23 -8.63 12.80 -2.10
N ILE A 24 -8.16 11.68 -1.54
CA ILE A 24 -8.62 11.20 -0.22
C ILE A 24 -8.13 12.12 0.91
N ALA A 25 -6.81 12.34 1.02
CA ALA A 25 -6.25 13.17 2.09
C ALA A 25 -6.72 14.63 2.01
N VAL A 26 -6.88 15.18 0.80
CA VAL A 26 -7.43 16.53 0.59
C VAL A 26 -8.92 16.59 0.99
N SER A 27 -9.72 15.56 0.69
CA SER A 27 -11.11 15.48 1.16
C SER A 27 -11.18 15.47 2.69
N PHE A 28 -10.30 14.70 3.35
CA PHE A 28 -10.16 14.75 4.80
C PHE A 28 -9.72 16.12 5.32
N LEU A 29 -8.79 16.79 4.63
CA LEU A 29 -8.34 18.13 5.01
C LEU A 29 -9.49 19.15 4.98
N PHE A 30 -10.39 19.07 3.99
CA PHE A 30 -11.60 19.89 3.97
C PHE A 30 -12.55 19.57 5.14
N VAL A 31 -12.76 18.29 5.44
CA VAL A 31 -13.62 17.86 6.57
C VAL A 31 -13.06 18.35 7.90
N VAL A 32 -11.76 18.17 8.13
CA VAL A 32 -11.09 18.60 9.37
C VAL A 32 -11.10 20.12 9.52
N MET A 33 -10.94 20.88 8.44
CA MET A 33 -10.98 22.34 8.49
C MET A 33 -12.39 22.89 8.78
N MET A 34 -13.43 22.24 8.25
CA MET A 34 -14.80 22.66 8.45
C MET A 34 -15.33 22.29 9.85
N PHE A 35 -14.87 21.17 10.41
CA PHE A 35 -15.29 20.74 11.74
C PHE A 35 -14.37 21.32 12.81
N HIS A 36 -14.90 22.22 13.64
CA HIS A 36 -14.17 22.70 14.82
C HIS A 36 -14.20 21.62 15.92
N ILE A 37 -13.25 20.68 15.86
CA ILE A 37 -13.09 19.63 16.86
C ILE A 37 -12.60 20.29 18.16
N GLN A 38 -13.49 20.46 19.14
CA GLN A 38 -13.06 20.80 20.50
C GLN A 38 -12.51 19.53 21.14
N ILE A 39 -11.21 19.53 21.41
CA ILE A 39 -10.55 18.45 22.15
C ILE A 39 -11.06 18.56 23.58
N ALA A 40 -12.21 17.94 23.87
CA ALA A 40 -12.75 17.81 25.21
C ALA A 40 -11.84 16.82 25.95
N GLU A 41 -10.92 17.39 26.69
CA GLU A 41 -9.76 16.70 27.22
C GLU A 41 -10.14 15.93 28.49
N THR A 42 -10.72 14.74 28.31
CA THR A 42 -10.95 13.77 29.37
C THR A 42 -9.70 12.90 29.56
N HIS A 43 -8.67 13.49 30.17
CA HIS A 43 -7.33 12.89 30.35
C HIS A 43 -7.31 11.51 31.02
N GLU A 44 -8.26 11.23 31.92
CA GLU A 44 -8.17 10.01 32.74
C GLU A 44 -8.51 8.72 31.98
N GLU A 45 -9.43 8.77 31.02
CA GLU A 45 -9.77 7.58 30.24
C GLU A 45 -8.84 7.38 29.05
N VAL A 46 -8.36 8.47 28.45
CA VAL A 46 -7.43 8.44 27.29
C VAL A 46 -6.14 7.69 27.64
N LEU A 47 -5.59 7.90 28.85
CA LEU A 47 -4.37 7.21 29.29
C LEU A 47 -4.56 5.69 29.43
N ARG A 48 -5.76 5.24 29.83
CA ARG A 48 -6.05 3.80 29.95
C ARG A 48 -6.18 3.13 28.58
N TYR A 49 -6.83 3.80 27.61
CA TYR A 49 -6.93 3.29 26.23
C TYR A 49 -5.60 3.35 25.48
N LEU A 50 -4.76 4.37 25.74
CA LEU A 50 -3.42 4.46 25.20
C LEU A 50 -2.55 3.28 25.66
N LEU A 51 -2.60 2.93 26.95
CA LEU A 51 -1.82 1.81 27.48
C LEU A 51 -2.24 0.47 26.87
N VAL A 52 -3.55 0.23 26.73
CA VAL A 52 -4.08 -1.00 26.13
C VAL A 52 -3.72 -1.12 24.65
N SER A 53 -3.97 -0.06 23.86
CA SER A 53 -3.60 -0.05 22.44
C SER A 53 -2.08 -0.11 22.23
N GLY A 54 -1.30 0.48 23.14
CA GLY A 54 0.16 0.39 23.16
C GLY A 54 0.65 -1.03 23.39
N ILE A 55 0.09 -1.77 24.36
CA ILE A 55 0.45 -3.17 24.61
C ILE A 55 0.10 -4.04 23.38
N ILE A 56 -1.07 -3.86 22.79
CA ILE A 56 -1.50 -4.59 21.59
C ILE A 56 -0.59 -4.28 20.40
N GLY A 57 -0.26 -3.01 20.17
CA GLY A 57 0.66 -2.59 19.12
C GLY A 57 2.07 -3.15 19.31
N LEU A 58 2.54 -3.25 20.56
CA LEU A 58 3.85 -3.81 20.88
C LEU A 58 3.88 -5.32 20.64
N ILE A 59 2.81 -6.04 20.98
CA ILE A 59 2.67 -7.47 20.67
C ILE A 59 2.74 -7.69 19.15
N LEU A 60 2.01 -6.91 18.35
CA LEU A 60 2.06 -7.01 16.88
C LEU A 60 3.45 -6.66 16.33
N TRP A 61 4.11 -5.66 16.92
CA TRP A 61 5.46 -5.28 16.53
C TRP A 61 6.47 -6.39 16.82
N TRP A 62 6.35 -7.05 17.97
CA TRP A 62 7.15 -8.22 18.33
C TRP A 62 6.88 -9.40 17.39
N GLU A 63 5.63 -9.64 17.02
CA GLU A 63 5.26 -10.70 16.08
C GLU A 63 5.91 -10.48 14.69
N MET A 64 5.96 -9.24 14.20
CA MET A 64 6.64 -8.90 12.95
C MET A 64 8.15 -9.23 13.00
N PHE A 65 8.80 -9.03 14.14
CA PHE A 65 10.21 -9.37 14.32
C PHE A 65 10.43 -10.89 14.27
N PHE A 66 9.58 -11.66 14.94
CA PHE A 66 9.65 -13.12 14.94
C PHE A 66 9.47 -13.72 13.53
N ILE A 67 8.62 -13.12 12.68
CA ILE A 67 8.45 -13.54 11.28
C ILE A 67 9.71 -13.28 10.45
N LEU A 68 10.41 -12.17 10.70
CA LEU A 68 11.61 -11.77 9.96
C LEU A 68 12.85 -12.58 10.35
N ASP A 69 12.96 -13.02 11.60
CA ASP A 69 14.07 -13.85 12.10
C ASP A 69 14.01 -15.31 11.63
N ASN A 70 12.96 -15.71 10.92
CA ASN A 70 12.84 -17.06 10.39
C ASN A 70 13.90 -17.33 9.31
N GLU A 71 14.59 -18.48 9.39
CA GLU A 71 15.69 -18.87 8.47
C GLU A 71 15.25 -19.06 7.01
N THR A 72 13.97 -18.87 6.70
CA THR A 72 13.44 -18.86 5.33
C THR A 72 13.87 -17.64 4.52
N ILE A 73 14.36 -16.57 5.17
CA ILE A 73 14.82 -15.37 4.48
C ILE A 73 16.34 -15.49 4.25
N PRO A 74 16.82 -15.54 3.00
CA PRO A 74 18.25 -15.61 2.73
C PRO A 74 18.95 -14.33 3.24
N LEU A 75 19.84 -14.48 4.22
CA LEU A 75 20.60 -13.36 4.84
C LEU A 75 21.47 -12.57 3.85
N LEU A 76 21.85 -13.18 2.73
CA LEU A 76 22.63 -12.56 1.68
C LEU A 76 22.01 -12.86 0.31
N PRO A 77 21.81 -11.86 -0.55
CA PRO A 77 21.38 -12.11 -1.92
C PRO A 77 22.49 -12.86 -2.66
N ALA A 78 22.18 -14.07 -3.14
CA ALA A 78 23.03 -14.83 -4.05
C ALA A 78 23.18 -14.03 -5.36
N THR A 79 24.21 -13.20 -5.42
CA THR A 79 24.32 -12.09 -6.39
C THR A 79 24.98 -12.50 -7.71
N SER A 80 25.52 -13.71 -7.83
CA SER A 80 26.44 -14.05 -8.92
C SER A 80 25.85 -14.87 -10.07
N LEU A 81 24.70 -15.54 -9.91
CA LEU A 81 24.13 -16.41 -10.94
C LEU A 81 22.67 -16.03 -11.26
N ARG A 82 22.47 -14.88 -11.92
CA ARG A 82 21.19 -14.56 -12.55
C ARG A 82 21.24 -14.95 -14.02
N TYR A 83 20.62 -16.07 -14.38
CA TYR A 83 20.38 -16.41 -15.77
C TYR A 83 19.29 -15.50 -16.33
N THR A 84 19.65 -14.60 -17.25
CA THR A 84 18.69 -13.69 -17.89
C THR A 84 18.36 -14.19 -19.30
N VAL A 85 17.09 -14.44 -19.56
CA VAL A 85 16.61 -14.83 -20.89
C VAL A 85 16.47 -13.57 -21.75
N HIS A 86 17.37 -13.36 -22.70
CA HIS A 86 17.34 -12.19 -23.59
C HIS A 86 16.18 -12.21 -24.60
N ALA A 87 15.67 -13.39 -24.96
CA ALA A 87 14.54 -13.53 -25.88
C ALA A 87 13.25 -12.85 -25.38
N GLY A 88 13.00 -12.87 -24.06
CA GLY A 88 11.82 -12.24 -23.45
C GLY A 88 11.90 -10.72 -23.36
N LYS A 89 13.05 -10.11 -23.64
CA LYS A 89 13.28 -8.67 -23.53
C LYS A 89 13.20 -7.92 -24.87
N VAL A 90 13.01 -8.65 -25.98
CA VAL A 90 12.91 -8.07 -27.34
C VAL A 90 11.68 -7.16 -27.48
N ARG A 91 10.59 -7.49 -26.78
CA ARG A 91 9.41 -6.64 -26.63
C ARG A 91 9.08 -6.48 -25.16
N SER A 92 9.57 -5.40 -24.56
CA SER A 92 9.25 -5.05 -23.17
C SER A 92 7.89 -4.39 -23.10
N TRP A 93 6.96 -5.01 -22.39
CA TRP A 93 5.66 -4.43 -22.07
C TRP A 93 5.80 -3.50 -20.86
N THR A 94 5.12 -2.37 -20.88
CA THR A 94 5.09 -1.51 -19.69
C THR A 94 4.15 -2.09 -18.64
N ASN A 95 4.36 -1.74 -17.36
CA ASN A 95 3.48 -2.16 -16.27
C ASN A 95 2.01 -1.76 -16.54
N LEU A 96 1.79 -0.57 -17.11
CA LEU A 96 0.47 -0.07 -17.46
C LEU A 96 -0.18 -0.89 -18.59
N GLU A 97 0.57 -1.18 -19.65
CA GLU A 97 0.07 -1.95 -20.81
C GLU A 97 -0.31 -3.38 -20.41
N THR A 98 0.55 -4.04 -19.62
CA THR A 98 0.30 -5.41 -19.16
C THR A 98 -0.90 -5.47 -18.22
N LEU A 99 -1.00 -4.52 -17.28
CA LEU A 99 -2.10 -4.44 -16.33
C LEU A 99 -3.43 -4.16 -17.05
N GLY A 100 -3.44 -3.24 -18.02
CA GLY A 100 -4.61 -2.94 -18.83
C GLY A 100 -5.09 -4.15 -19.62
N ASN A 101 -4.17 -4.85 -20.30
CA ASN A 101 -4.52 -6.07 -21.05
C ASN A 101 -5.16 -7.13 -20.15
N LEU A 102 -4.64 -7.30 -18.94
CA LEU A 102 -5.14 -8.30 -17.99
C LEU A 102 -6.50 -7.91 -17.40
N LEU A 103 -6.64 -6.66 -16.94
CA LEU A 103 -7.86 -6.14 -16.33
C LEU A 103 -9.04 -6.12 -17.31
N TYR A 104 -8.83 -5.61 -18.52
CA TYR A 104 -9.93 -5.42 -19.47
C TYR A 104 -10.30 -6.71 -20.23
N THR A 105 -9.33 -7.60 -20.48
CA THR A 105 -9.60 -8.83 -21.27
C THR A 105 -10.05 -9.99 -20.38
N TYR A 106 -9.33 -10.26 -19.28
CA TYR A 106 -9.55 -11.46 -18.48
C TYR A 106 -10.36 -11.18 -17.21
N TYR A 107 -10.12 -10.04 -16.56
CA TYR A 107 -10.72 -9.70 -15.27
C TYR A 107 -11.79 -8.59 -15.36
N SER A 108 -12.50 -8.52 -16.48
CA SER A 108 -13.51 -7.47 -16.74
C SER A 108 -14.61 -7.41 -15.66
N VAL A 109 -15.06 -8.56 -15.15
CA VAL A 109 -16.06 -8.62 -14.07
C VAL A 109 -15.52 -7.99 -12.78
N TRP A 110 -14.25 -8.23 -12.44
CA TRP A 110 -13.60 -7.64 -11.27
C TRP A 110 -13.31 -6.15 -11.43
N PHE A 111 -13.33 -5.63 -12.66
CA PHE A 111 -13.30 -4.19 -12.93
C PHE A 111 -14.70 -3.55 -12.82
N LEU A 112 -15.75 -4.27 -13.22
CA LEU A 112 -17.13 -3.79 -13.12
C LEU A 112 -17.62 -3.65 -11.67
N VAL A 113 -17.28 -4.58 -10.78
CA VAL A 113 -17.70 -4.52 -9.37
C VAL A 113 -17.26 -3.21 -8.68
N PRO A 114 -15.98 -2.77 -8.76
CA PRO A 114 -15.54 -1.45 -8.31
C PRO A 114 -16.29 -0.29 -8.96
N SER A 115 -16.69 -0.39 -10.23
CA SER A 115 -17.48 0.65 -10.89
C SER A 115 -18.87 0.80 -10.28
N LEU A 116 -19.49 -0.30 -9.81
CA LEU A 116 -20.74 -0.22 -9.05
C LEU A 116 -20.51 0.34 -7.64
N ILE A 117 -19.40 -0.01 -6.98
CA ILE A 117 -19.07 0.53 -5.66
C ILE A 117 -18.85 2.03 -5.72
N LEU A 118 -18.19 2.54 -6.77
CA LEU A 118 -17.98 3.98 -6.99
C LEU A 118 -19.27 4.73 -7.37
N LEU A 119 -20.30 4.03 -7.84
CA LEU A 119 -21.60 4.63 -8.16
C LEU A 119 -22.45 4.88 -6.91
N VAL A 120 -22.31 4.04 -5.90
CA VAL A 120 -23.03 4.12 -4.61
C VAL A 120 -22.44 5.23 -3.75
#